data_AF-Q22055-F1
#
_entry.id   AF-Q22055-F1
#
_cell.length_a   1.000
_cell.length_b   1.000
_cell.length_c   1.000
_cell.angle_alpha   90.00
_cell.angle_beta   90.00
_cell.angle_gamma   90.00
#
_symmetry.space_group_name_H-M   'P 1'
#
loop_
_entity.id
_entity.type
_entity.pdbx_description
1 polymer ?
#
loop_
_entity_poly.entity_id
_entity_poly.type
_entity_poly.pdbx_seq_one_letter_code
_entity_poly.pdbx_strand_id
1 'polypeptide(L)'
;MSSSGSPPSTLVSTFEEAIAKLTSLFGMMRMMEAEIKDQRNNLQALKNSQRLSVRGSIQSNMSSRTDGILQRRLDETERKLAKTSAELKAKDEKLKKETASLEASREAHRLLQEESNKSKVSVMRLTFKLNRITHESVKEQAVLKKKLLDCETRLATYSECLVCYQKFDENTRIPRVMDCGHTLCDFCINQIVKMAGCYSATCPFDRVRIFGFGKSRRLEDRPCNRFIMK
;
A
#
# COMPACT_ATOMS: atom_id res chain seq x y z
N MET A 1 -91.58 128.35 42.44
CA MET A 1 -90.32 128.53 43.18
C MET A 1 -90.00 127.23 43.90
N SER A 2 -88.74 126.85 43.78
CA SER A 2 -87.96 125.73 44.30
C SER A 2 -88.30 125.17 45.70
N SER A 3 -88.13 123.85 45.86
CA SER A 3 -87.48 123.25 47.04
C SER A 3 -87.09 121.78 46.77
N SER A 4 -85.78 121.53 46.76
CA SER A 4 -85.08 120.26 46.64
C SER A 4 -85.25 119.37 47.89
N GLY A 5 -85.78 118.17 47.72
CA GLY A 5 -85.89 117.15 48.77
C GLY A 5 -84.75 116.13 48.67
N SER A 6 -83.84 116.17 49.63
CA SER A 6 -82.74 115.21 49.80
C SER A 6 -83.29 113.82 50.18
N PRO A 7 -82.79 112.72 49.57
CA PRO A 7 -83.30 111.38 49.86
C PRO A 7 -82.85 110.88 51.26
N PRO A 8 -83.65 109.99 51.89
CA PRO A 8 -83.45 109.53 53.27
C PRO A 8 -82.23 108.60 53.42
N SER A 9 -81.42 108.85 54.47
CA SER A 9 -80.10 108.26 54.75
C SER A 9 -80.08 106.76 55.08
N THR A 10 -81.21 106.12 55.35
CA THR A 10 -81.27 104.70 55.76
C THR A 10 -81.23 103.70 54.60
N LEU A 11 -81.54 104.12 53.37
CA LEU A 11 -81.40 103.29 52.16
C LEU A 11 -79.96 103.22 51.63
N VAL A 12 -79.12 104.20 51.99
CA VAL A 12 -77.71 104.24 51.61
C VAL A 12 -76.90 103.24 52.45
N SER A 13 -77.20 103.10 53.74
CA SER A 13 -76.46 102.18 54.62
C SER A 13 -76.67 100.70 54.27
N THR A 14 -77.87 100.31 53.83
CA THR A 14 -78.15 98.92 53.41
C THR A 14 -77.53 98.58 52.07
N PHE A 15 -77.41 99.56 51.17
CA PHE A 15 -76.73 99.40 49.88
C PHE A 15 -75.20 99.28 50.04
N GLU A 16 -74.59 100.10 50.91
CA GLU A 16 -73.17 99.98 51.24
C GLU A 16 -72.84 98.63 51.90
N GLU A 17 -73.70 98.15 52.80
CA GLU A 17 -73.52 96.82 53.42
C GLU A 17 -73.66 95.68 52.41
N ALA A 18 -74.57 95.81 51.44
CA ALA A 18 -74.72 94.85 50.34
C ALA A 18 -73.50 94.84 49.41
N ILE A 19 -72.96 96.01 49.06
CA ILE A 19 -71.72 96.14 48.27
C ILE A 19 -70.55 95.53 49.03
N ALA A 20 -70.40 95.80 50.33
CA ALA A 20 -69.33 95.24 51.15
C ALA A 20 -69.41 93.70 51.19
N LYS A 21 -70.61 93.13 51.36
CA LYS A 21 -70.85 91.67 51.30
C LYS A 21 -70.52 91.09 49.92
N LEU A 22 -70.95 91.75 48.84
CA LEU A 22 -70.63 91.31 47.48
C LEU A 22 -69.13 91.38 47.19
N THR A 23 -68.46 92.44 47.62
CA THR A 23 -67.01 92.62 47.43
C THR A 23 -66.22 91.57 48.21
N SER A 24 -66.66 91.27 49.45
CA SER A 24 -66.13 90.16 50.24
C SER A 24 -66.35 88.81 49.55
N LEU A 25 -67.56 88.57 49.01
CA LEU A 25 -67.88 87.34 48.28
C LEU A 25 -67.05 87.19 47.01
N PHE A 26 -66.88 88.25 46.22
CA PHE A 26 -65.99 88.28 45.07
C PHE A 26 -64.52 88.03 45.46
N GLY A 27 -64.09 88.59 46.59
CA GLY A 27 -62.77 88.31 47.16
C GLY A 27 -62.60 86.83 47.46
N MET A 28 -63.56 86.21 48.15
CA MET A 28 -63.56 84.78 48.42
C MET A 28 -63.60 83.94 47.14
N MET A 29 -64.41 84.32 46.14
CA MET A 29 -64.45 83.63 44.85
C MET A 29 -63.10 83.67 44.13
N ARG A 30 -62.43 84.82 44.09
CA ARG A 30 -61.09 84.94 43.50
C ARG A 30 -60.05 84.10 44.23
N MET A 31 -60.11 84.06 45.56
CA MET A 31 -59.22 83.17 46.34
C MET A 31 -59.52 81.70 46.03
N MET A 32 -60.79 81.33 45.94
CA MET A 32 -61.21 79.96 45.62
C MET A 32 -60.79 79.56 44.20
N GLU A 33 -60.91 80.45 43.22
CA GLU A 33 -60.41 80.22 41.85
C GLU A 33 -58.89 80.06 41.81
N ALA A 34 -58.15 80.90 42.54
CA ALA A 34 -56.71 80.80 42.66
C ALA A 34 -56.30 79.46 43.29
N GLU A 35 -57.00 79.02 44.33
CA GLU A 35 -56.74 77.75 45.00
C GLU A 35 -57.12 76.54 44.14
N ILE A 36 -58.25 76.57 43.43
CA ILE A 36 -58.60 75.53 42.45
C ILE A 36 -57.54 75.44 41.35
N LYS A 37 -57.05 76.59 40.86
CA LYS A 37 -56.00 76.65 39.85
C LYS A 37 -54.69 76.06 40.38
N ASP A 38 -54.31 76.41 41.61
CA ASP A 38 -53.13 75.85 42.27
C ASP A 38 -53.24 74.34 42.47
N GLN A 39 -54.37 73.86 42.97
CA GLN A 39 -54.66 72.43 43.11
C GLN A 39 -54.59 71.71 41.75
N ARG A 40 -55.11 72.31 40.68
CA ARG A 40 -55.03 71.74 39.33
C ARG A 40 -53.58 71.66 38.83
N ASN A 41 -52.79 72.71 39.07
CA ASN A 41 -51.37 72.72 38.70
C ASN A 41 -50.58 71.68 39.50
N ASN A 42 -50.84 71.57 40.81
CA ASN A 42 -50.23 70.56 41.68
C ASN A 42 -50.60 69.14 41.24
N LEU A 43 -51.87 68.88 40.92
CA LEU A 43 -52.32 67.61 40.37
C LEU A 43 -51.66 67.29 39.02
N GLN A 44 -51.50 68.28 38.15
CA GLN A 44 -50.86 68.09 36.86
C GLN A 44 -49.36 67.81 37.01
N ALA A 45 -48.68 68.52 37.92
CA ALA A 45 -47.29 68.27 38.26
C ALA A 45 -47.09 66.86 38.85
N LEU A 46 -47.99 66.44 39.75
CA LEU A 46 -47.98 65.10 40.33
C LEU A 46 -48.17 64.01 39.26
N LYS A 47 -49.14 64.18 38.35
CA LYS A 47 -49.37 63.27 37.21
C LYS A 47 -48.15 63.18 36.30
N ASN A 48 -47.49 64.29 36.01
CA ASN A 48 -46.29 64.33 35.18
C ASN A 48 -45.12 63.62 35.88
N SER A 49 -44.92 63.87 37.18
CA SER A 49 -43.90 63.20 37.99
C SER A 49 -44.13 61.68 38.02
N GLN A 50 -45.38 61.25 38.23
CA GLN A 50 -45.75 59.84 38.22
C GLN A 50 -45.50 59.18 36.86
N ARG A 51 -45.83 59.86 35.74
CA ARG A 51 -45.55 59.35 34.37
C ARG A 51 -44.05 59.18 34.10
N LEU A 52 -43.22 60.14 34.52
CA LEU A 52 -41.77 60.05 34.34
C LEU A 52 -41.17 58.93 35.18
N SER A 53 -41.62 58.78 36.43
CA SER A 53 -41.21 57.68 37.30
C SER A 53 -41.58 56.32 36.72
N VAL A 54 -42.84 56.13 36.31
CA VAL A 54 -43.32 54.86 35.71
C VAL A 54 -42.58 54.55 34.41
N ARG A 55 -42.37 55.55 33.53
CA ARG A 55 -41.61 55.36 32.28
C ARG A 55 -40.17 54.98 32.56
N GLY A 56 -39.52 55.63 33.53
CA GLY A 56 -38.17 55.29 33.96
C GLY A 56 -38.07 53.85 34.46
N SER A 57 -39.00 53.43 35.31
CA SER A 57 -39.07 52.05 35.82
C SER A 57 -39.35 51.03 34.71
N ILE A 58 -40.24 51.31 33.77
CA ILE A 58 -40.52 50.40 32.64
C ILE A 58 -39.27 50.28 31.75
N GLN A 59 -38.60 51.39 31.44
CA GLN A 59 -37.44 51.39 30.56
C GLN A 59 -36.23 50.69 31.22
N SER A 60 -35.94 50.94 32.49
CA SER A 60 -34.85 50.25 33.20
C SER A 60 -35.12 48.75 33.38
N ASN A 61 -36.38 48.37 33.66
CA ASN A 61 -36.77 46.96 33.77
C ASN A 61 -36.72 46.23 32.42
N MET A 62 -37.11 46.91 31.32
CA MET A 62 -37.02 46.33 29.98
C MET A 62 -35.58 46.17 29.53
N SER A 63 -34.73 47.21 29.68
CA SER A 63 -33.31 47.14 29.35
C SER A 63 -32.58 46.06 30.14
N SER A 64 -32.72 46.02 31.47
CA SER A 64 -32.07 44.99 32.29
C SER A 64 -32.52 43.56 31.92
N ARG A 65 -33.80 43.37 31.58
CA ARG A 65 -34.32 42.07 31.15
C ARG A 65 -33.84 41.68 29.75
N THR A 66 -33.80 42.61 28.80
CA THR A 66 -33.27 42.32 27.45
C THR A 66 -31.77 42.07 27.48
N ASP A 67 -31.02 42.86 28.24
CA ASP A 67 -29.57 42.74 28.38
C ASP A 67 -29.22 41.40 29.04
N GLY A 68 -29.94 41.01 30.10
CA GLY A 68 -29.75 39.71 30.75
C GLY A 68 -30.14 38.50 29.87
N ILE A 69 -31.04 38.66 28.90
CA ILE A 69 -31.36 37.60 27.92
C ILE A 69 -30.27 37.53 26.84
N LEU A 70 -29.82 38.68 26.33
CA LEU A 70 -28.78 38.75 25.30
C LEU A 70 -27.43 38.25 25.84
N GLN A 71 -27.05 38.64 27.06
CA GLN A 71 -25.82 38.16 27.69
C GLN A 71 -25.83 36.64 27.85
N ARG A 72 -26.93 36.06 28.34
CA ARG A 72 -27.05 34.59 28.46
C ARG A 72 -26.92 33.89 27.12
N ARG A 73 -27.50 34.45 26.06
CA ARG A 73 -27.36 33.91 24.70
C ARG A 73 -25.93 34.03 24.19
N LEU A 74 -25.26 35.15 24.44
CA LEU A 74 -23.85 35.35 24.10
C LEU A 74 -22.98 34.31 24.81
N ASP A 75 -23.09 34.19 26.14
CA ASP A 75 -22.35 33.21 26.94
C ASP A 75 -22.64 31.76 26.50
N GLU A 76 -23.87 31.47 26.05
CA GLU A 76 -24.22 30.15 25.51
C GLU A 76 -23.56 29.91 24.15
N THR A 77 -23.56 30.89 23.25
CA THR A 77 -22.90 30.79 21.95
C THR A 77 -21.38 30.68 22.09
N GLU A 78 -20.77 31.42 23.00
CA GLU A 78 -19.34 31.35 23.30
C GLU A 78 -18.97 29.96 23.84
N ARG A 79 -19.77 29.40 24.75
CA ARG A 79 -19.57 28.02 25.24
C ARG A 79 -19.70 26.99 24.13
N LYS A 80 -20.68 27.12 23.23
CA LYS A 80 -20.83 26.22 22.07
C LYS A 80 -19.66 26.37 21.09
N LEU A 81 -19.20 27.59 20.84
CA LEU A 81 -18.05 27.86 19.97
C LEU A 81 -16.75 27.30 20.56
N ALA A 82 -16.52 27.49 21.86
CA ALA A 82 -15.37 26.94 22.57
C ALA A 82 -15.36 25.41 22.51
N LYS A 83 -16.52 24.77 22.73
CA LYS A 83 -16.67 23.30 22.65
C LYS A 83 -16.36 22.78 21.24
N THR A 84 -16.96 23.37 20.21
CA THR A 84 -16.73 22.95 18.81
C THR A 84 -15.29 23.20 18.35
N SER A 85 -14.67 24.31 18.77
CA SER A 85 -13.25 24.59 18.50
C SER A 85 -12.33 23.56 19.15
N ALA A 86 -12.60 23.15 20.39
CA ALA A 86 -11.85 22.09 21.07
C ALA A 86 -12.02 20.73 20.37
N GLU A 87 -13.24 20.38 19.96
CA GLU A 87 -13.52 19.14 19.21
C GLU A 87 -12.81 19.11 17.85
N LEU A 88 -12.77 20.24 17.13
CA LEU A 88 -12.03 20.36 15.86
C LEU A 88 -10.54 20.17 16.05
N LYS A 89 -9.94 20.82 17.06
CA LYS A 89 -8.51 20.64 17.39
C LYS A 89 -8.17 19.19 17.72
N ALA A 90 -9.02 18.52 18.50
CA ALA A 90 -8.82 17.11 18.83
C ALA A 90 -8.92 16.19 17.59
N LYS A 91 -9.86 16.49 16.66
CA LYS A 91 -9.97 15.77 15.38
C LYS A 91 -8.76 16.01 14.48
N ASP A 92 -8.27 17.24 14.39
CA ASP A 92 -7.08 17.57 13.60
C ASP A 92 -5.83 16.87 14.14
N GLU A 93 -5.65 16.81 15.46
CA GLU A 93 -4.55 16.06 16.07
C GLU A 93 -4.65 14.55 15.81
N LYS A 94 -5.87 13.98 15.87
CA LYS A 94 -6.10 12.58 15.51
C LYS A 94 -5.78 12.32 14.05
N LEU A 95 -6.25 13.19 13.15
CA LEU A 95 -5.99 13.08 11.71
C LEU A 95 -4.48 13.15 11.41
N LYS A 96 -3.75 14.09 12.03
CA LYS A 96 -2.29 14.21 11.89
C LYS A 96 -1.55 12.94 12.32
N LYS A 97 -1.96 12.31 13.43
CA LYS A 97 -1.39 11.04 13.90
C LYS A 97 -1.67 9.90 12.93
N GLU A 98 -2.90 9.84 12.41
CA GLU A 98 -3.32 8.82 11.45
C GLU A 98 -2.59 8.98 10.10
N THR A 99 -2.44 10.19 9.59
CA THR A 99 -1.67 10.46 8.37
C THR A 99 -0.20 10.08 8.53
N ALA A 100 0.43 10.42 9.66
CA ALA A 100 1.81 10.05 9.93
C ALA A 100 1.98 8.52 10.04
N SER A 101 1.03 7.83 10.68
CA SER A 101 1.02 6.37 10.76
C SER A 101 0.84 5.71 9.38
N LEU A 102 -0.02 6.27 8.54
CA LEU A 102 -0.26 5.79 7.17
C LEU A 102 0.98 5.99 6.28
N GLU A 103 1.64 7.14 6.39
CA GLU A 103 2.88 7.43 5.68
C GLU A 103 4.02 6.49 6.10
N ALA A 104 4.18 6.24 7.41
CA ALA A 104 5.15 5.27 7.91
C ALA A 104 4.86 3.84 7.40
N SER A 105 3.59 3.44 7.34
CA SER A 105 3.19 2.14 6.79
C SER A 105 3.48 2.02 5.30
N ARG A 106 3.22 3.08 4.52
CA ARG A 106 3.54 3.13 3.08
C ARG A 106 5.04 3.04 2.83
N GLU A 107 5.84 3.75 3.62
CA GLU A 107 7.29 3.70 3.52
C GLU A 107 7.83 2.29 3.85
N ALA A 108 7.35 1.67 4.93
CA ALA A 108 7.71 0.30 5.26
C ALA A 108 7.35 -0.69 4.13
N HIS A 109 6.18 -0.54 3.52
CA HIS A 109 5.77 -1.37 2.37
C HIS A 109 6.68 -1.13 1.15
N ARG A 110 7.08 0.11 0.88
CA ARG A 110 8.02 0.44 -0.20
C ARG A 110 9.37 -0.27 -0.02
N LEU A 111 9.94 -0.22 1.18
CA LEU A 111 11.22 -0.88 1.50
C LEU A 111 11.12 -2.41 1.34
N LEU A 112 10.04 -3.03 1.84
CA LEU A 112 9.81 -4.47 1.66
C LEU A 112 9.69 -4.86 0.18
N GLN A 113 9.05 -4.02 -0.63
CA GLN A 113 8.92 -4.26 -2.06
C GLN A 113 10.28 -4.16 -2.78
N GLU A 114 11.12 -3.19 -2.39
CA GLU A 114 12.48 -3.06 -2.92
C GLU A 114 13.36 -4.26 -2.57
N GLU A 115 13.32 -4.74 -1.32
CA GLU A 115 14.04 -5.94 -0.89
C GLU A 115 13.55 -7.21 -1.59
N SER A 116 12.23 -7.35 -1.75
CA SER A 116 11.62 -8.44 -2.52
C SER A 116 12.11 -8.42 -3.97
N ASN A 117 12.15 -7.25 -4.61
CA ASN A 117 12.60 -7.11 -5.99
C ASN A 117 14.10 -7.40 -6.14
N LYS A 118 14.95 -6.90 -5.21
CA LYS A 118 16.39 -7.24 -5.17
C LYS A 118 16.60 -8.76 -5.05
N SER A 119 15.84 -9.41 -4.18
CA SER A 119 15.90 -10.86 -3.98
C SER A 119 15.45 -11.63 -5.24
N LYS A 120 14.34 -11.23 -5.86
CA LYS A 120 13.84 -11.82 -7.12
C LYS A 120 14.87 -11.75 -8.24
N VAL A 121 15.50 -10.58 -8.44
CA VAL A 121 16.55 -10.39 -9.46
C VAL A 121 17.77 -11.27 -9.17
N SER A 122 18.17 -11.39 -7.90
CA SER A 122 19.28 -12.27 -7.50
C SER A 122 18.97 -13.75 -7.78
N VAL A 123 17.79 -14.22 -7.37
CA VAL A 123 17.32 -15.59 -7.62
C VAL A 123 17.29 -15.86 -9.12
N MET A 124 16.69 -14.97 -9.91
CA MET A 124 16.61 -15.11 -11.36
C MET A 124 18.01 -15.23 -12.00
N ARG A 125 18.98 -14.42 -11.56
CA ARG A 125 20.37 -14.52 -12.02
C ARG A 125 21.00 -15.88 -11.68
N LEU A 126 20.75 -16.41 -10.48
CA LEU A 126 21.26 -17.72 -10.07
C LEU A 126 20.59 -18.85 -10.87
N THR A 127 19.28 -18.77 -11.10
CA THR A 127 18.54 -19.73 -11.93
C THR A 127 19.08 -19.78 -13.36
N PHE A 128 19.36 -18.63 -13.99
CA PHE A 128 20.00 -18.60 -15.32
C PHE A 128 21.38 -19.24 -15.33
N LYS A 129 22.22 -18.97 -14.31
CA LYS A 129 23.54 -19.62 -14.19
C LYS A 129 23.42 -21.13 -14.05
N LEU A 130 22.48 -21.60 -13.22
CA LEU A 130 22.22 -23.02 -13.00
C LEU A 130 21.73 -23.70 -14.30
N ASN A 131 20.80 -23.07 -15.01
CA ASN A 131 20.30 -23.58 -16.30
C ASN A 131 21.41 -23.68 -17.35
N ARG A 132 22.36 -22.74 -17.35
CA ARG A 132 23.52 -22.82 -18.25
C ARG A 132 24.42 -24.01 -17.90
N ILE A 133 24.80 -24.17 -16.64
CA ILE A 133 25.67 -25.26 -16.17
C ILE A 133 25.02 -26.62 -16.43
N THR A 134 23.72 -26.76 -16.12
CA THR A 134 22.99 -28.01 -16.35
C THR A 134 22.93 -28.35 -17.84
N HIS A 135 22.69 -27.36 -18.71
CA HIS A 135 22.70 -27.58 -20.16
C HIS A 135 24.09 -27.95 -20.70
N GLU A 136 25.16 -27.34 -20.19
CA GLU A 136 26.55 -27.71 -20.53
C GLU A 136 26.85 -29.15 -20.09
N SER A 137 26.49 -29.51 -18.86
CA SER A 137 26.68 -30.87 -18.33
C SER A 137 25.91 -31.92 -19.13
N VAL A 138 24.66 -31.65 -19.52
CA VAL A 138 23.86 -32.55 -20.37
C VAL A 138 24.51 -32.74 -21.74
N LYS A 139 25.07 -31.67 -22.33
CA LYS A 139 25.81 -31.76 -23.60
C LYS A 139 27.05 -32.62 -23.48
N GLU A 140 27.84 -32.44 -22.41
CA GLU A 140 29.03 -33.26 -22.15
C GLU A 140 28.67 -34.74 -21.95
N GLN A 141 27.61 -35.02 -21.19
CA GLN A 141 27.09 -36.38 -21.02
C GLN A 141 26.65 -37.00 -22.35
N ALA A 142 26.00 -36.24 -23.23
CA ALA A 142 25.61 -36.73 -24.55
C ALA A 142 26.82 -37.08 -25.42
N VAL A 143 27.90 -36.27 -25.38
CA VAL A 143 29.15 -36.55 -26.09
C VAL A 143 29.84 -37.79 -25.54
N LEU A 144 29.93 -37.93 -24.22
CA LEU A 144 30.53 -39.11 -23.58
C LEU A 144 29.73 -40.38 -23.89
N LYS A 145 28.40 -40.32 -23.82
CA LYS A 145 27.52 -41.44 -24.17
C LYS A 145 27.71 -41.88 -25.63
N LYS A 146 27.85 -40.92 -26.56
CA LYS A 146 28.15 -41.22 -27.96
C LYS A 146 29.50 -41.94 -28.12
N LYS A 147 30.56 -41.42 -27.49
CA LYS A 147 31.90 -42.06 -27.52
C LYS A 147 31.87 -43.48 -26.96
N LEU A 148 31.11 -43.70 -25.89
CA LEU A 148 30.94 -45.01 -25.28
C LEU A 148 30.26 -45.97 -26.25
N LEU A 149 29.18 -45.54 -26.91
CA LEU A 149 28.50 -46.34 -27.94
C LEU A 149 29.42 -46.65 -29.14
N ASP A 150 30.22 -45.67 -29.59
CA ASP A 150 31.19 -45.88 -30.67
C ASP A 150 32.26 -46.90 -30.26
N CYS A 151 32.74 -46.86 -29.00
CA CYS A 151 33.66 -47.83 -28.44
C CYS A 151 33.04 -49.23 -28.33
N GLU A 152 31.80 -49.35 -27.84
CA GLU A 152 31.07 -50.61 -27.76
C GLU A 152 30.89 -51.23 -29.15
N THR A 153 30.52 -50.41 -30.14
CA THR A 153 30.39 -50.86 -31.54
C THR A 153 31.72 -51.37 -32.09
N ARG A 154 32.83 -50.65 -31.83
CA ARG A 154 34.17 -51.09 -32.22
C ARG A 154 34.58 -52.38 -31.53
N LEU A 155 34.30 -52.54 -30.24
CA LEU A 155 34.58 -53.77 -29.50
C LEU A 155 33.76 -54.95 -30.05
N ALA A 156 32.50 -54.74 -30.44
CA ALA A 156 31.67 -55.78 -31.05
C ALA A 156 32.31 -56.32 -32.34
N THR A 157 32.89 -55.46 -33.19
CA THR A 157 33.60 -55.91 -34.42
C THR A 157 34.87 -56.70 -34.14
N TYR A 158 35.45 -56.58 -32.94
CA TYR A 158 36.64 -57.33 -32.55
C TYR A 158 36.34 -58.82 -32.34
N SER A 159 35.05 -59.19 -32.18
CA SER A 159 34.59 -60.58 -32.05
C SER A 159 34.49 -61.33 -33.39
N GLU A 160 34.86 -60.72 -34.51
CA GLU A 160 34.75 -61.29 -35.85
C GLU A 160 36.11 -61.32 -36.57
N CYS A 161 36.31 -62.36 -37.39
CA CYS A 161 37.49 -62.45 -38.24
C CYS A 161 37.39 -61.44 -39.38
N LEU A 162 38.31 -60.47 -39.47
CA LEU A 162 38.31 -59.44 -40.53
C LEU A 162 38.56 -59.96 -41.95
N VAL A 163 38.84 -61.25 -42.13
CA VAL A 163 38.99 -61.89 -43.45
C VAL A 163 37.67 -62.51 -43.91
N CYS A 164 36.92 -63.17 -43.03
CA CYS A 164 35.68 -63.86 -43.41
C CYS A 164 34.41 -63.23 -42.82
N TYR A 165 34.54 -62.20 -41.97
CA TYR A 165 33.46 -61.49 -41.27
C TYR A 165 32.52 -62.42 -40.50
N GLN A 166 33.07 -63.51 -39.96
CA GLN A 166 32.36 -64.46 -39.12
C GLN A 166 32.84 -64.34 -37.69
N LYS A 167 31.92 -64.49 -36.73
CA LYS A 167 32.24 -64.50 -35.31
C LYS A 167 33.25 -65.59 -34.98
N PHE A 168 34.16 -65.24 -34.09
CA PHE A 168 35.06 -66.22 -33.50
C PHE A 168 34.27 -67.19 -32.63
N ASP A 169 34.67 -68.46 -32.66
CA ASP A 169 34.03 -69.53 -31.89
C ASP A 169 35.11 -70.51 -31.41
N GLU A 170 34.76 -71.34 -30.42
CA GLU A 170 35.72 -72.24 -29.77
C GLU A 170 36.12 -73.46 -30.63
N ASN A 171 35.44 -73.70 -31.76
CA ASN A 171 35.50 -74.98 -32.48
C ASN A 171 36.10 -74.86 -33.89
N THR A 172 35.57 -73.95 -34.70
CA THR A 172 35.87 -73.79 -36.12
C THR A 172 36.56 -72.46 -36.45
N ARG A 173 36.27 -71.42 -35.68
CA ARG A 173 36.78 -70.07 -35.90
C ARG A 173 37.53 -69.57 -34.68
N ILE A 174 38.46 -70.38 -34.19
CA ILE A 174 39.29 -70.04 -33.04
C ILE A 174 40.15 -68.82 -33.39
N PRO A 175 40.10 -67.70 -32.63
CA PRO A 175 40.91 -66.53 -32.89
C PRO A 175 42.36 -66.80 -32.50
N ARG A 176 43.29 -66.69 -33.44
CA ARG A 176 44.72 -66.88 -33.20
C ARG A 176 45.52 -65.63 -33.50
N VAL A 177 46.42 -65.30 -32.59
CA VAL A 177 47.30 -64.13 -32.70
C VAL A 177 48.54 -64.49 -33.54
N MET A 178 48.74 -63.75 -34.62
CA MET A 178 49.94 -63.84 -35.47
C MET A 178 51.12 -63.11 -34.84
N ASP A 179 52.33 -63.32 -35.35
CA ASP A 179 53.54 -62.73 -34.75
C ASP A 179 53.55 -61.20 -34.87
N CYS A 180 52.80 -60.64 -35.82
CA CYS A 180 52.57 -59.21 -35.93
C CYS A 180 51.50 -58.65 -34.99
N GLY A 181 50.83 -59.48 -34.20
CA GLY A 181 49.79 -59.07 -33.26
C GLY A 181 48.37 -59.06 -33.83
N HIS A 182 48.21 -59.17 -35.15
CA HIS A 182 46.88 -59.31 -35.77
C HIS A 182 46.24 -60.66 -35.44
N THR A 183 44.91 -60.68 -35.28
CA THR A 183 44.14 -61.89 -34.97
C THR A 183 43.32 -62.33 -36.17
N LEU A 184 43.40 -63.62 -36.52
CA LEU A 184 42.59 -64.26 -37.56
C LEU A 184 41.97 -65.54 -37.03
N CYS A 185 40.89 -66.01 -37.66
CA CYS A 185 40.32 -67.29 -37.28
C CYS A 185 41.18 -68.44 -37.84
N ASP A 186 41.23 -69.54 -37.11
CA ASP A 186 41.96 -70.75 -37.47
C ASP A 186 41.66 -71.21 -38.91
N PHE A 187 40.37 -71.24 -39.28
CA PHE A 187 39.93 -71.55 -40.63
C PHE A 187 40.57 -70.65 -41.70
N CYS A 188 40.60 -69.32 -41.50
CA CYS A 188 41.20 -68.39 -42.48
C CYS A 188 42.71 -68.56 -42.59
N ILE A 189 43.40 -68.79 -41.46
CA ILE A 189 44.84 -69.03 -41.47
C ILE A 189 45.15 -70.30 -42.26
N ASN A 190 44.39 -71.37 -42.04
CA ASN A 190 44.53 -72.62 -42.79
C ASN A 190 44.36 -72.43 -44.30
N GLN A 191 43.36 -71.62 -44.73
CA GLN A 191 43.19 -71.31 -46.15
C GLN A 191 44.37 -70.53 -46.72
N ILE A 192 44.87 -69.51 -46.01
CA ILE A 192 46.03 -68.72 -46.45
C ILE A 192 47.27 -69.61 -46.59
N VAL A 193 47.52 -70.49 -45.61
CA VAL A 193 48.64 -71.43 -45.62
C VAL A 193 48.53 -72.43 -46.77
N LYS A 194 47.31 -72.93 -47.06
CA LYS A 194 47.05 -73.83 -48.18
C LYS A 194 47.30 -73.15 -49.54
N MET A 195 46.96 -71.87 -49.67
CA MET A 195 47.12 -71.11 -50.91
C MET A 195 48.55 -70.67 -51.18
N ALA A 196 49.24 -70.11 -50.17
CA ALA A 196 50.59 -69.58 -50.34
C ALA A 196 51.67 -70.66 -50.18
N GLY A 197 51.41 -71.69 -49.36
CA GLY A 197 52.42 -72.57 -48.78
C GLY A 197 52.89 -72.05 -47.41
N CYS A 198 53.34 -72.96 -46.54
CA CYS A 198 53.67 -72.63 -45.15
C CYS A 198 54.83 -71.64 -44.97
N TYR A 199 55.74 -71.52 -45.95
CA TYR A 199 56.92 -70.64 -45.88
C TYR A 199 56.67 -69.19 -46.33
N SER A 200 55.63 -68.99 -47.13
CA SER A 200 55.27 -67.74 -47.80
C SER A 200 53.94 -67.17 -47.30
N ALA A 201 53.24 -67.88 -46.41
CA ALA A 201 52.04 -67.39 -45.78
C ALA A 201 52.34 -66.12 -44.96
N THR A 202 51.73 -65.02 -45.37
CA THR A 202 51.84 -63.70 -44.74
C THR A 202 50.48 -63.23 -44.24
N CYS A 203 50.52 -62.40 -43.20
CA CYS A 203 49.35 -61.72 -42.67
C CYS A 203 48.74 -60.83 -43.77
N PRO A 204 47.42 -60.91 -44.01
CA PRO A 204 46.75 -60.12 -45.05
C PRO A 204 46.74 -58.62 -44.76
N PHE A 205 47.01 -58.18 -43.51
CA PHE A 205 46.93 -56.78 -43.10
C PHE A 205 48.27 -56.03 -43.20
N ASP A 206 49.38 -56.67 -42.81
CA ASP A 206 50.72 -56.04 -42.76
C ASP A 206 51.80 -56.80 -43.53
N ARG A 207 51.44 -57.95 -44.14
CA ARG A 207 52.32 -58.82 -44.92
C ARG A 207 53.49 -59.41 -44.13
N VAL A 208 53.49 -59.34 -42.80
CA VAL A 208 54.45 -60.05 -41.95
C VAL A 208 54.17 -61.55 -42.03
N ARG A 209 55.22 -62.39 -42.00
CA ARG A 209 55.05 -63.86 -42.05
C ARG A 209 54.17 -64.35 -40.90
N ILE A 210 53.24 -65.24 -41.20
CA ILE A 210 52.37 -65.85 -40.18
C ILE A 210 53.21 -66.68 -39.22
N PHE A 211 54.17 -67.45 -39.73
CA PHE A 211 55.11 -68.23 -38.93
C PHE A 211 56.49 -67.55 -38.95
N GLY A 212 56.91 -66.99 -37.82
CA GLY A 212 58.28 -66.49 -37.64
C GLY A 212 59.34 -67.58 -37.79
N PHE A 213 60.57 -67.17 -38.08
CA PHE A 213 61.70 -68.10 -38.16
C PHE A 213 61.93 -68.81 -36.82
N GLY A 214 62.12 -70.14 -36.86
CA GLY A 214 62.42 -70.95 -35.69
C GLY A 214 61.25 -71.21 -34.73
N LYS A 215 60.04 -70.73 -35.00
CA LYS A 215 58.85 -71.03 -34.20
C LYS A 215 58.13 -72.29 -34.69
N SER A 216 57.24 -72.84 -33.86
CA SER A 216 56.37 -73.93 -34.30
C SER A 216 55.53 -73.52 -35.51
N ARG A 217 55.44 -74.44 -36.47
CA ARG A 217 54.69 -74.29 -37.73
C ARG A 217 53.29 -74.88 -37.64
N ARG A 218 52.93 -75.46 -36.50
CA ARG A 218 51.57 -75.94 -36.24
C ARG A 218 50.70 -74.77 -35.83
N LEU A 219 49.51 -74.70 -36.39
CA LEU A 219 48.59 -73.62 -36.13
C LEU A 219 48.08 -73.67 -34.68
N GLU A 220 47.96 -74.89 -34.15
CA GLU A 220 47.52 -75.22 -32.80
C GLU A 220 48.42 -74.61 -31.72
N ASP A 221 49.72 -74.48 -32.02
CA ASP A 221 50.72 -73.95 -31.09
C ASP A 221 50.67 -72.41 -30.99
N ARG A 222 49.90 -71.75 -31.88
CA ARG A 222 49.74 -70.30 -31.81
C ARG A 222 48.75 -69.91 -30.71
N PRO A 223 49.05 -68.83 -29.96
CA PRO A 223 48.21 -68.40 -28.84
C PRO A 223 46.80 -68.06 -29.34
N CYS A 224 45.82 -68.70 -28.72
CA CYS A 224 44.42 -68.39 -28.88
C CYS A 224 44.08 -67.11 -28.12
N ASN A 225 43.46 -66.13 -28.79
CA ASN A 225 42.99 -64.91 -28.13
C ASN A 225 41.64 -65.16 -27.44
N ARG A 226 41.65 -65.90 -26.33
CA ARG A 226 40.44 -66.27 -25.59
C ARG A 226 39.66 -65.07 -25.03
N PHE A 227 40.28 -63.90 -24.93
CA PHE A 227 39.60 -62.67 -24.50
C PHE A 227 38.55 -62.18 -25.49
N ILE A 228 38.66 -62.57 -26.75
CA ILE A 228 37.76 -62.16 -27.83
C ILE A 228 36.50 -63.03 -27.91
N MET A 229 36.56 -64.29 -27.48
CA MET A 229 35.44 -65.23 -27.58
C MET A 229 34.37 -65.05 -26.50
N LYS A 230 34.50 -64.05 -25.62
CA LYS A 230 33.57 -63.79 -24.51
C LYS A 230 32.41 -62.90 -24.94
#